data_AF-A0A095SB16-F1
#
_entry.id   AF-A0A095SB16-F1
#
_cell.length_a   1.000
_cell.length_b   1.000
_cell.length_c   1.000
_cell.angle_alpha   90.00
_cell.angle_beta   90.00
_cell.angle_gamma   90.00
#
_symmetry.space_group_name_H-M   'P 1'
#
loop_
_entity.id
_entity.type
_entity.pdbx_description
1 polymer ?
#
loop_
_entity_poly.entity_id
_entity_poly.type
_entity_poly.pdbx_seq_one_letter_code
_entity_poly.pdbx_strand_id
1 'polypeptide(L)'
;MADNFAVSEQLDPTLQPERLDEALVNAVGSDSDAEERTFGAVNWLISPPTTLQQEGVKRLLLGFITGVFVKNREALGFEVEMQDNSDRLMPSVLMAEAGGFELKVCPTHGENTLHPHTLEGAGEISHTHGHKPLLMLICLQERFQQEWEAASEPLVTLCDEQGNTISYSNFNSLENIIERMGFDYDAVRSDAVKLGLATEQVNWSEIESDIEDCFF
;
A
#
# COMPACT_ATOMS: atom_id res chain seq x y z
N MET A 1 17.52 41.25 -61.84
CA MET A 1 18.07 40.08 -61.14
C MET A 1 17.16 38.92 -61.52
N ALA A 2 17.52 38.26 -62.61
CA ALA A 2 17.98 36.86 -62.67
C ALA A 2 16.77 35.90 -62.67
N ASP A 3 16.40 35.32 -63.83
CA ASP A 3 16.91 34.03 -64.34
C ASP A 3 16.46 32.86 -63.42
N ASN A 4 15.97 31.69 -63.83
CA ASN A 4 15.73 31.02 -65.11
C ASN A 4 15.28 29.56 -64.73
N PHE A 5 14.73 28.79 -65.69
CA PHE A 5 14.63 27.30 -65.76
C PHE A 5 13.82 26.52 -64.68
N ALA A 6 12.74 25.80 -65.01
CA ALA A 6 12.68 24.45 -65.65
C ALA A 6 13.54 23.42 -64.89
N VAL A 7 13.05 22.22 -64.54
CA VAL A 7 13.01 21.05 -65.44
C VAL A 7 12.21 19.92 -64.76
N SER A 8 11.33 19.27 -65.53
CA SER A 8 10.84 17.91 -65.24
C SER A 8 11.95 16.91 -65.53
N GLU A 9 12.29 16.05 -64.57
CA GLU A 9 12.90 14.76 -64.88
C GLU A 9 12.10 13.66 -64.18
N GLN A 10 11.46 12.85 -65.03
CA GLN A 10 11.05 11.49 -64.76
C GLN A 10 12.24 10.71 -64.22
N LEU A 11 11.99 9.75 -63.32
CA LEU A 11 12.56 8.40 -63.36
C LEU A 11 11.91 7.59 -62.24
N ASP A 12 10.80 6.96 -62.57
CA ASP A 12 10.44 5.69 -61.94
C ASP A 12 11.32 4.63 -62.62
N PRO A 13 12.09 3.86 -61.86
CA PRO A 13 11.95 2.42 -62.07
C PRO A 13 12.07 1.58 -60.79
N THR A 14 11.37 0.46 -60.85
CA THR A 14 11.65 -0.81 -60.17
C THR A 14 11.34 -0.89 -58.67
N LEU A 15 10.05 -1.15 -58.40
CA LEU A 15 9.63 -2.12 -57.38
C LEU A 15 10.42 -3.42 -57.55
N GLN A 16 11.44 -3.62 -56.72
CA GLN A 16 12.02 -4.95 -56.49
C GLN A 16 11.18 -5.66 -55.41
N PRO A 17 10.61 -6.84 -55.69
CA PRO A 17 9.69 -7.53 -54.78
C PRO A 17 10.38 -8.33 -53.67
N GLU A 18 11.63 -8.00 -53.32
CA GLU A 18 12.46 -8.84 -52.43
C GLU A 18 12.69 -8.22 -51.03
N ARG A 19 12.02 -7.11 -50.70
CA ARG A 19 12.13 -6.47 -49.36
C ARG A 19 10.82 -6.42 -48.57
N LEU A 20 9.80 -7.17 -48.99
CA LEU A 20 8.54 -7.30 -48.25
C LEU A 20 8.63 -8.34 -47.12
N ASP A 21 9.50 -9.34 -47.24
CA ASP A 21 9.63 -10.39 -46.21
C ASP A 21 10.52 -9.96 -45.03
N GLU A 22 11.51 -9.08 -45.21
CA GLU A 22 12.29 -8.51 -44.09
C GLU A 22 11.50 -7.47 -43.26
N ALA A 23 10.50 -6.81 -43.86
CA ALA A 23 9.63 -5.87 -43.15
C ALA A 23 8.53 -6.59 -42.33
N LEU A 24 8.21 -7.85 -42.66
CA LEU A 24 7.26 -8.68 -41.91
C LEU A 24 7.91 -9.49 -40.79
N VAL A 25 9.24 -9.67 -40.81
CA VAL A 25 9.98 -10.38 -39.75
C VAL A 25 10.40 -9.45 -38.60
N ASN A 26 10.43 -8.13 -38.80
CA ASN A 26 10.65 -7.15 -37.72
C ASN A 26 9.37 -6.63 -37.07
N ALA A 27 8.20 -7.16 -37.44
CA ALA A 27 6.91 -6.84 -36.82
C ALA A 27 6.45 -7.91 -35.78
N VAL A 28 7.34 -8.83 -35.39
CA VAL A 28 7.07 -9.90 -34.40
C VAL A 28 7.86 -9.68 -33.10
N GLY A 29 8.47 -8.50 -32.92
CA GLY A 29 9.25 -8.21 -31.73
C GLY A 29 9.40 -6.73 -31.48
N SER A 30 8.30 -6.09 -31.08
CA SER A 30 8.30 -4.91 -30.20
C SER A 30 6.86 -4.47 -29.94
N ASP A 31 6.51 -4.43 -28.66
CA ASP A 31 5.44 -3.61 -28.07
C ASP A 31 3.99 -3.96 -28.41
N SER A 32 3.56 -5.15 -28.02
CA SER A 32 2.15 -5.37 -27.67
C SER A 32 2.07 -6.20 -26.40
N ASP A 33 1.41 -5.61 -25.39
CA ASP A 33 1.07 -6.15 -24.05
C ASP A 33 1.96 -5.72 -22.88
N ALA A 34 2.53 -4.50 -22.94
CA ALA A 34 2.49 -3.69 -21.73
C ALA A 34 1.06 -3.14 -21.60
N GLU A 35 0.12 -4.00 -21.18
CA GLU A 35 -1.10 -3.48 -20.57
C GLU A 35 -0.62 -2.49 -19.49
N GLU A 36 -0.98 -1.21 -19.61
CA GLU A 36 -0.90 -0.29 -18.48
C GLU A 36 -1.69 -0.97 -17.35
N ARG A 37 -0.98 -1.68 -16.47
CA ARG A 37 -1.58 -2.23 -15.27
C ARG A 37 -2.06 -1.02 -14.49
N THR A 38 -3.36 -0.74 -14.58
CA THR A 38 -4.02 0.20 -13.71
C THR A 38 -4.01 -0.42 -12.33
N PHE A 39 -2.98 -0.10 -11.56
CA PHE A 39 -2.92 -0.49 -10.16
C PHE A 39 -4.05 0.19 -9.41
N GLY A 40 -4.63 -0.55 -8.46
CA GLY A 40 -5.73 -0.02 -7.69
C GLY A 40 -5.32 0.93 -6.57
N ALA A 41 -6.32 1.35 -5.82
CA ALA A 41 -6.22 2.08 -4.57
C ALA A 41 -7.07 1.43 -3.46
N VAL A 42 -6.75 1.76 -2.21
CA VAL A 42 -7.52 1.43 -1.02
C VAL A 42 -7.84 2.72 -0.29
N ASN A 43 -9.14 2.99 -0.16
CA ASN A 43 -9.64 4.07 0.67
C ASN A 43 -9.76 3.59 2.12
N TRP A 44 -9.41 4.45 3.06
CA TRP A 44 -9.51 4.14 4.48
C TRP A 44 -10.25 5.24 5.24
N LEU A 45 -10.93 4.82 6.30
CA LEU A 45 -11.64 5.69 7.23
C LEU A 45 -11.34 5.22 8.66
N ILE A 46 -10.85 6.14 9.48
CA ILE A 46 -10.83 5.99 10.94
C ILE A 46 -12.02 6.77 11.48
N SER A 47 -12.92 6.08 12.19
CA SER A 47 -14.11 6.67 12.79
C SER A 47 -14.36 6.00 14.14
N PRO A 48 -14.10 6.69 15.28
CA PRO A 48 -14.35 6.12 16.58
C PRO A 48 -15.82 5.74 16.78
N PRO A 49 -16.12 4.54 17.30
CA PRO A 49 -17.47 4.12 17.60
C PRO A 49 -18.20 5.13 18.49
N THR A 50 -19.50 5.33 18.22
CA THR A 50 -20.31 6.33 18.94
C THR A 50 -20.35 6.09 20.46
N THR A 51 -20.25 4.83 20.88
CA THR A 51 -20.19 4.41 22.29
C THR A 51 -18.92 4.87 23.02
N LEU A 52 -17.85 5.18 22.28
CA LEU A 52 -16.54 5.58 22.82
C LEU A 52 -16.31 7.10 22.80
N GLN A 53 -17.34 7.89 22.50
CA GLN A 53 -17.19 9.35 22.35
C GLN A 53 -17.14 10.15 23.65
N GLN A 54 -17.19 9.50 24.82
CA GLN A 54 -17.02 10.17 26.11
C GLN A 54 -15.57 10.69 26.26
N GLU A 55 -15.39 11.89 26.79
CA GLU A 55 -14.09 12.59 26.82
C GLU A 55 -12.95 11.78 27.44
N GLY A 56 -13.20 11.07 28.55
CA GLY A 56 -12.19 10.21 29.19
C GLY A 56 -11.81 9.00 28.32
N VAL A 57 -12.78 8.44 27.59
CA VAL A 57 -12.59 7.30 26.70
C VAL A 57 -11.84 7.72 25.43
N LYS A 58 -12.14 8.90 24.89
CA LYS A 58 -11.41 9.48 23.75
C LYS A 58 -9.91 9.61 24.03
N ARG A 59 -9.52 10.03 25.24
CA ARG A 59 -8.10 10.11 25.62
C ARG A 59 -7.42 8.74 25.68
N LEU A 60 -8.14 7.72 26.13
CA LEU A 60 -7.63 6.34 26.13
C LEU A 60 -7.49 5.83 24.69
N LEU A 61 -8.50 6.05 23.85
CA LEU A 61 -8.46 5.67 22.43
C LEU A 61 -7.32 6.38 21.69
N LEU A 62 -7.08 7.65 22.03
CA LEU A 62 -5.97 8.43 21.51
C LEU A 62 -4.62 7.82 21.87
N GLY A 63 -4.42 7.50 23.15
CA GLY A 63 -3.21 6.84 23.63
C GLY A 63 -3.03 5.46 22.99
N PHE A 64 -4.12 4.73 22.78
CA PHE A 64 -4.12 3.44 22.09
C PHE A 64 -3.66 3.58 20.63
N ILE A 65 -4.28 4.45 19.82
CA ILE A 65 -3.90 4.66 18.41
C ILE A 65 -2.42 5.03 18.33
N THR A 66 -2.00 6.04 19.10
CA THR A 66 -0.61 6.51 19.12
C THR A 66 0.35 5.39 19.53
N GLY A 67 0.01 4.64 20.58
CA GLY A 67 0.81 3.54 21.09
C GLY A 67 1.00 2.42 20.07
N VAL A 68 -0.04 2.10 19.29
CA VAL A 68 0.02 1.09 18.21
C VAL A 68 0.98 1.53 17.11
N PHE A 69 0.93 2.79 16.65
CA PHE A 69 1.89 3.28 15.64
C PHE A 69 3.33 3.33 16.18
N VAL A 70 3.53 3.90 17.38
CA VAL A 70 4.86 4.01 17.99
C VAL A 70 5.51 2.65 18.22
N LYS A 71 4.74 1.64 18.65
CA LYS A 71 5.24 0.29 18.91
C LYS A 71 5.72 -0.42 17.63
N ASN A 72 5.07 -0.18 16.50
CA ASN A 72 5.31 -0.92 15.26
C ASN A 72 6.22 -0.19 14.25
N ARG A 73 6.64 1.05 14.56
CA ARG A 73 7.48 1.88 13.66
C ARG A 73 8.79 1.21 13.26
N GLU A 74 9.48 0.57 14.22
CA GLU A 74 10.77 -0.10 13.98
C GLU A 74 10.59 -1.39 13.18
N ALA A 75 9.48 -2.11 13.43
CA ALA A 75 9.17 -3.36 12.74
C ALA A 75 8.94 -3.15 11.24
N LEU A 76 8.28 -2.05 10.87
CA LEU A 76 8.00 -1.70 9.47
C LEU A 76 8.99 -0.68 8.86
N GLY A 77 9.87 -0.11 9.67
CA GLY A 77 10.85 0.90 9.23
C GLY A 77 10.19 2.18 8.72
N PHE A 78 9.24 2.75 9.46
CA PHE A 78 8.67 4.07 9.22
C PHE A 78 8.96 5.03 10.37
N GLU A 79 8.81 6.33 10.14
CA GLU A 79 9.06 7.35 11.15
C GLU A 79 7.76 7.87 11.81
N VAL A 80 7.88 8.23 13.09
CA VAL A 80 6.82 8.91 13.86
C VAL A 80 7.39 10.22 14.36
N GLU A 81 6.79 11.34 13.96
CA GLU A 81 7.25 12.66 14.36
C GLU A 81 6.51 13.14 15.60
N MET A 82 7.20 13.17 16.73
CA MET A 82 6.68 13.76 17.96
C MET A 82 6.76 15.29 17.88
N GLN A 83 5.75 15.98 18.41
CA GLN A 83 5.87 17.43 18.58
C GLN A 83 6.65 17.77 19.85
N ASP A 84 7.50 18.78 19.77
CA ASP A 84 8.25 19.34 20.92
C ASP A 84 7.36 20.11 21.93
N ASN A 85 6.03 20.11 21.74
CA ASN A 85 5.11 20.84 22.59
C ASN A 85 4.48 19.93 23.65
N SER A 86 4.77 20.22 24.92
CA SER A 86 4.28 19.49 26.10
C SER A 86 2.76 19.42 26.23
N ASP A 87 2.02 20.28 25.52
CA ASP A 87 0.56 20.35 25.61
C ASP A 87 -0.16 19.45 24.60
N ARG A 88 0.55 18.87 23.61
CA ARG A 88 -0.04 17.98 22.61
C ARG A 88 0.30 16.53 22.91
N LEU A 89 -0.76 15.74 23.14
CA LEU A 89 -0.68 14.31 23.42
C LEU A 89 -0.42 13.45 22.17
N MET A 90 -0.32 14.06 20.99
CA MET A 90 -0.18 13.36 19.71
C MET A 90 1.10 13.73 18.96
N PRO A 91 1.68 12.78 18.21
CA PRO A 91 2.64 13.06 17.15
C PRO A 91 2.06 14.07 16.13
N SER A 92 2.90 14.85 15.45
CA SER A 92 2.49 15.57 14.22
C SER A 92 2.24 14.61 13.07
N VAL A 93 2.97 13.49 13.05
CA VAL A 93 2.90 12.46 12.01
C VAL A 93 2.88 11.09 12.67
N LEU A 94 1.84 10.30 12.41
CA LEU A 94 1.71 8.93 12.92
C LEU A 94 2.50 7.91 12.10
N MET A 95 2.72 8.21 10.82
CA MET A 95 3.48 7.35 9.92
C MET A 95 4.01 8.18 8.75
N ALA A 96 5.32 8.25 8.60
CA ALA A 96 5.99 8.74 7.39
C ALA A 96 6.77 7.59 6.75
N GLU A 97 6.44 7.27 5.49
CA GLU A 97 7.07 6.20 4.71
C GLU A 97 7.93 6.81 3.59
N ALA A 98 9.04 6.16 3.25
CA ALA A 98 9.97 6.65 2.23
C ALA A 98 9.34 6.76 0.82
N GLY A 99 8.30 5.99 0.53
CA GLY A 99 7.46 6.01 -0.65
C GLY A 99 6.46 7.17 -0.71
N GLY A 100 6.55 8.12 0.22
CA GLY A 100 5.81 9.38 0.18
C GLY A 100 4.45 9.36 0.86
N PHE A 101 4.02 8.23 1.44
CA PHE A 101 2.84 8.19 2.28
C PHE A 101 3.11 8.86 3.64
N GLU A 102 2.20 9.74 4.06
CA GLU A 102 2.28 10.41 5.34
C GLU A 102 0.90 10.51 6.00
N LEU A 103 0.74 9.90 7.17
CA LEU A 103 -0.47 10.04 8.00
C LEU A 103 -0.27 11.17 9.02
N LYS A 104 -0.81 12.34 8.73
CA LYS A 104 -0.66 13.55 9.55
C LYS A 104 -1.73 13.65 10.63
N VAL A 105 -1.36 14.18 11.78
CA VAL A 105 -2.31 14.60 12.80
C VAL A 105 -2.59 16.08 12.62
N CYS A 106 -3.79 16.41 12.15
CA CYS A 106 -4.13 17.76 11.73
C CYS A 106 -5.54 18.18 12.20
N PRO A 107 -5.71 19.38 12.79
CA PRO A 107 -7.04 19.90 13.13
C PRO A 107 -7.86 20.29 11.89
N THR A 108 -7.25 20.37 10.71
CA THR A 108 -7.97 20.56 9.45
C THR A 108 -8.12 19.23 8.73
N HIS A 109 -9.32 18.95 8.23
CA HIS A 109 -9.56 17.78 7.39
C HIS A 109 -8.76 17.92 6.08
N GLY A 110 -8.02 16.88 5.75
CA GLY A 110 -7.27 16.74 4.50
C GLY A 110 -7.07 15.27 4.17
N GLU A 111 -6.52 15.01 2.99
CA GLU A 111 -6.15 13.66 2.59
C GLU A 111 -5.05 13.11 3.50
N ASN A 112 -5.21 11.84 3.91
CA ASN A 112 -4.31 11.15 4.82
C ASN A 112 -4.06 11.91 6.13
N THR A 113 -5.15 12.45 6.71
CA THR A 113 -5.11 13.15 8.00
C THR A 113 -6.00 12.50 9.04
N LEU A 114 -5.60 12.62 10.31
CA LEU A 114 -6.37 12.25 11.49
C LEU A 114 -6.59 13.50 12.36
N HIS A 115 -7.84 13.77 12.71
CA HIS A 115 -8.19 14.92 13.53
C HIS A 115 -7.91 14.64 15.03
N PRO A 116 -7.11 15.47 15.73
CA PRO A 116 -6.61 15.15 17.07
C PRO A 116 -7.68 15.11 18.17
N HIS A 117 -8.87 15.69 17.96
CA HIS A 117 -9.93 15.73 18.98
C HIS A 117 -11.09 14.79 18.69
N THR A 118 -11.46 14.64 17.42
CA THR A 118 -12.53 13.72 17.01
C THR A 118 -11.99 12.33 16.78
N LEU A 119 -10.68 12.21 16.52
CA LEU A 119 -9.99 10.98 16.10
C LEU A 119 -10.57 10.41 14.80
N GLU A 120 -11.24 11.25 14.02
CA GLU A 120 -11.75 10.92 12.70
C GLU A 120 -10.71 11.28 11.65
N GLY A 121 -10.56 10.43 10.65
CA GLY A 121 -9.59 10.63 9.57
C GLY A 121 -9.92 9.78 8.37
N ALA A 122 -9.48 10.21 7.20
CA ALA A 122 -9.68 9.46 5.96
C ALA A 122 -8.54 9.71 5.00
N GLY A 123 -8.39 8.81 4.03
CA GLY A 123 -7.41 8.96 2.97
C GLY A 123 -7.38 7.78 2.02
N GLU A 124 -6.33 7.77 1.19
CA GLU A 124 -6.13 6.81 0.12
C GLU A 124 -4.70 6.25 0.18
N ILE A 125 -4.60 4.94 -0.05
CA ILE A 125 -3.35 4.21 -0.26
C ILE A 125 -3.35 3.74 -1.71
N SER A 126 -2.44 4.26 -2.52
CA SER A 126 -2.20 3.83 -3.89
C SER A 126 -0.98 2.89 -3.95
N HIS A 127 -0.73 2.29 -5.10
CA HIS A 127 0.45 1.42 -5.29
C HIS A 127 1.80 2.14 -4.99
N THR A 128 1.90 3.44 -5.24
CA THR A 128 3.14 4.21 -5.01
C THR A 128 3.45 4.38 -3.53
N HIS A 129 2.44 4.30 -2.66
CA HIS A 129 2.59 4.40 -1.21
C HIS A 129 3.18 3.12 -0.58
N GLY A 130 3.22 2.01 -1.31
CA GLY A 130 3.62 0.70 -0.81
C GLY A 130 2.59 0.05 0.12
N HIS A 131 2.90 -1.15 0.61
CA HIS A 131 1.95 -1.98 1.39
C HIS A 131 1.91 -1.68 2.88
N LYS A 132 2.94 -1.02 3.44
CA LYS A 132 3.07 -0.82 4.88
C LYS A 132 1.92 -0.01 5.50
N PRO A 133 1.41 1.09 4.89
CA PRO A 133 0.27 1.82 5.43
C PRO A 133 -0.98 0.95 5.56
N LEU A 134 -1.22 0.08 4.57
CA LEU A 134 -2.34 -0.86 4.59
C LEU A 134 -2.21 -1.84 5.75
N LEU A 135 -1.05 -2.47 5.92
CA LEU A 135 -0.80 -3.40 7.01
C LEU A 135 -0.90 -2.73 8.40
N MET A 136 -0.45 -1.48 8.51
CA MET A 136 -0.51 -0.72 9.76
C MET A 136 -1.96 -0.40 10.17
N LEU A 137 -2.82 -0.04 9.20
CA LEU A 137 -4.24 0.19 9.43
C LEU A 137 -4.99 -1.10 9.79
N ILE A 138 -4.65 -2.22 9.15
CA ILE A 138 -5.18 -3.55 9.53
C ILE A 138 -4.73 -3.92 10.95
N CYS A 139 -3.45 -3.72 11.28
CA CYS A 139 -2.92 -3.96 12.62
C CYS A 139 -3.66 -3.13 13.67
N LEU A 140 -3.92 -1.85 13.38
CA LEU A 140 -4.71 -0.99 14.27
C LEU A 140 -6.10 -1.55 14.52
N GLN A 141 -6.79 -1.98 13.47
CA GLN A 141 -8.14 -2.55 13.57
C GLN A 141 -8.17 -3.87 14.35
N GLU A 142 -7.24 -4.78 14.09
CA GLU A 142 -7.10 -6.05 14.81
C GLU A 142 -6.83 -5.82 16.30
N ARG A 143 -5.90 -4.92 16.62
CA ARG A 143 -5.63 -4.54 18.02
C ARG A 143 -6.84 -3.90 18.69
N PHE A 144 -7.59 -3.09 17.94
CA PHE A 144 -8.78 -2.44 18.47
C PHE A 144 -9.84 -3.49 18.83
N GLN A 145 -10.11 -4.47 17.97
CA GLN A 145 -11.06 -5.54 18.27
C GLN A 145 -10.66 -6.38 19.49
N GLN A 146 -9.36 -6.61 19.69
CA GLN A 146 -8.83 -7.36 20.85
C GLN A 146 -8.93 -6.58 22.16
N GLU A 147 -8.70 -5.27 22.13
CA GLU A 147 -8.61 -4.44 23.35
C GLU A 147 -9.93 -3.73 23.70
N TRP A 148 -10.84 -3.60 22.72
CA TRP A 148 -12.10 -2.86 22.84
C TRP A 148 -13.30 -3.76 22.46
N GLU A 149 -13.36 -4.97 23.00
CA GLU A 149 -14.38 -5.98 22.67
C GLU A 149 -15.84 -5.48 22.81
N ALA A 150 -16.08 -4.48 23.66
CA ALA A 150 -17.40 -3.88 23.86
C ALA A 150 -17.83 -2.94 22.71
N ALA A 151 -16.93 -2.59 21.79
CA ALA A 151 -17.23 -1.77 20.63
C ALA A 151 -17.90 -2.63 19.54
N SER A 152 -19.13 -2.28 19.18
CA SER A 152 -19.89 -2.97 18.14
C SER A 152 -19.50 -2.58 16.72
N GLU A 153 -18.77 -1.47 16.56
CA GLU A 153 -18.40 -0.87 15.28
C GLU A 153 -16.87 -0.92 15.12
N PRO A 154 -16.36 -1.10 13.88
CA PRO A 154 -14.92 -1.06 13.64
C PRO A 154 -14.38 0.36 13.84
N LEU A 155 -13.12 0.47 14.26
CA LEU A 155 -12.40 1.75 14.32
C LEU A 155 -11.92 2.16 12.93
N VAL A 156 -11.41 1.19 12.16
CA VAL A 156 -10.90 1.39 10.80
C VAL A 156 -11.79 0.63 9.82
N THR A 157 -12.23 1.33 8.79
CA THR A 157 -12.91 0.76 7.63
C THR A 157 -12.00 0.93 6.41
N LEU A 158 -11.85 -0.14 5.64
CA LEU A 158 -11.11 -0.15 4.39
C LEU A 158 -12.09 -0.44 3.25
N CYS A 159 -11.97 0.27 2.14
CA CYS A 159 -12.78 0.05 0.95
C CYS A 159 -11.92 0.07 -0.32
N ASP A 160 -12.36 -0.66 -1.34
CA ASP A 160 -11.81 -0.49 -2.68
C ASP A 160 -12.32 0.79 -3.37
N GLU A 161 -11.86 1.02 -4.60
CA GLU A 161 -12.25 2.16 -5.44
C GLU A 161 -13.72 2.14 -5.86
N GLN A 162 -14.36 0.97 -5.81
CA GLN A 162 -15.78 0.79 -6.08
C GLN A 162 -16.63 1.02 -4.81
N GLY A 163 -15.99 1.26 -3.67
CA GLY A 163 -16.65 1.46 -2.37
C GLY A 163 -17.02 0.17 -1.65
N ASN A 164 -16.58 -0.99 -2.12
CA ASN A 164 -16.82 -2.25 -1.42
C ASN A 164 -15.88 -2.37 -0.22
N THR A 165 -16.45 -2.75 0.92
CA THR A 165 -15.66 -2.95 2.14
C THR A 165 -14.70 -4.13 2.00
N ILE A 166 -13.45 -3.88 2.35
CA ILE A 166 -12.40 -4.88 2.47
C ILE A 166 -12.46 -5.45 3.89
N SER A 167 -12.81 -6.73 3.98
CA SER A 167 -12.87 -7.43 5.27
C SER A 167 -11.58 -8.23 5.48
N TYR A 168 -10.85 -7.90 6.55
CA TYR A 168 -9.70 -8.68 6.99
C TYR A 168 -10.18 -9.81 7.92
N SER A 169 -9.72 -11.04 7.66
CA SER A 169 -9.97 -12.20 8.54
C SER A 169 -8.70 -12.99 8.86
N ASN A 170 -7.74 -12.98 7.94
CA ASN A 170 -6.39 -13.52 8.08
C ASN A 170 -5.55 -12.99 6.91
N PHE A 171 -4.25 -13.23 6.92
CA PHE A 171 -3.35 -12.75 5.86
C PHE A 171 -3.80 -13.15 4.44
N ASN A 172 -4.33 -14.35 4.22
CA ASN A 172 -4.72 -14.81 2.88
C ASN A 172 -5.93 -14.02 2.33
N SER A 173 -6.74 -13.40 3.20
CA SER A 173 -7.82 -12.48 2.74
C SER A 173 -7.30 -11.24 2.01
N LEU A 174 -5.98 -10.97 2.06
CA LEU A 174 -5.34 -9.85 1.37
C LEU A 174 -4.81 -10.20 -0.03
N GLU A 175 -4.80 -11.47 -0.45
CA GLU A 175 -4.19 -11.91 -1.72
C GLU A 175 -4.66 -11.09 -2.92
N ASN A 176 -5.98 -10.94 -3.10
CA ASN A 176 -6.55 -10.15 -4.20
C ASN A 176 -6.14 -8.68 -4.15
N ILE A 177 -5.96 -8.11 -2.95
CA ILE A 177 -5.57 -6.71 -2.79
C ILE A 177 -4.09 -6.55 -3.10
N ILE A 178 -3.24 -7.46 -2.62
CA ILE A 178 -1.80 -7.48 -2.89
C ILE A 178 -1.58 -7.53 -4.41
N GLU A 179 -2.25 -8.44 -5.10
CA GLU A 179 -2.17 -8.57 -6.55
C GLU A 179 -2.64 -7.31 -7.27
N ARG A 180 -3.84 -6.79 -6.92
CA ARG A 180 -4.42 -5.59 -7.54
C ARG A 180 -3.57 -4.33 -7.34
N MET A 181 -2.96 -4.20 -6.16
CA MET A 181 -2.09 -3.07 -5.83
C MET A 181 -0.68 -3.24 -6.42
N GLY A 182 -0.36 -4.39 -7.00
CA GLY A 182 0.97 -4.69 -7.53
C GLY A 182 2.04 -4.81 -6.46
N PHE A 183 1.66 -5.14 -5.22
CA PHE A 183 2.61 -5.31 -4.13
C PHE A 183 3.33 -6.65 -4.23
N ASP A 184 4.60 -6.67 -3.83
CA ASP A 184 5.36 -7.91 -3.69
C ASP A 184 4.80 -8.73 -2.52
N TYR A 185 4.21 -9.89 -2.83
CA TYR A 185 3.57 -10.77 -1.86
C TYR A 185 4.51 -11.18 -0.73
N ASP A 186 5.77 -11.52 -1.05
CA ASP A 186 6.73 -12.00 -0.06
C ASP A 186 7.15 -10.88 0.89
N ALA A 187 7.34 -9.67 0.36
CA ALA A 187 7.60 -8.47 1.17
C ALA A 187 6.41 -8.13 2.08
N VAL A 188 5.18 -8.15 1.54
CA VAL A 188 3.95 -7.91 2.32
C VAL A 188 3.81 -8.94 3.43
N ARG A 189 4.07 -10.22 3.12
CA ARG A 189 3.99 -11.31 4.10
C ARG A 189 5.03 -11.17 5.19
N SER A 190 6.28 -10.88 4.83
CA SER A 190 7.36 -10.67 5.81
C SER A 190 7.00 -9.58 6.81
N ASP A 191 6.49 -8.44 6.33
CA ASP A 191 6.07 -7.34 7.20
C ASP A 191 4.81 -7.67 8.02
N ALA A 192 3.86 -8.42 7.46
CA ALA A 192 2.70 -8.91 8.19
C ALA A 192 3.08 -9.85 9.34
N VAL A 193 4.13 -10.69 9.18
CA VAL A 193 4.66 -11.53 10.26
C VAL A 193 5.22 -10.67 11.39
N LYS A 194 5.98 -9.61 11.07
CA LYS A 194 6.53 -8.70 12.08
C LYS A 194 5.45 -7.99 12.91
N LEU A 195 4.29 -7.75 12.31
CA LEU A 195 3.11 -7.19 13.00
C LEU A 195 2.26 -8.23 13.73
N GLY A 196 2.57 -9.52 13.59
CA GLY A 196 1.77 -10.62 14.13
C GLY A 196 0.45 -10.86 13.38
N LEU A 197 0.31 -10.32 12.17
CA LEU A 197 -0.86 -10.52 11.29
C LEU A 197 -0.77 -11.84 10.50
N ALA A 198 0.44 -12.37 10.32
CA ALA A 198 0.69 -13.65 9.68
C ALA A 198 1.60 -14.52 10.55
N THR A 199 1.47 -15.85 10.41
CA THR A 199 2.40 -16.80 11.02
C THR A 199 3.63 -16.94 10.12
N GLU A 200 4.81 -16.99 10.75
CA GLU A 200 6.06 -17.30 10.08
C GLU A 200 5.94 -18.65 9.35
N GLN A 201 6.29 -18.67 8.07
CA GLN A 201 6.38 -19.92 7.33
C GLN A 201 7.74 -20.53 7.63
N VAL A 202 7.75 -21.65 8.34
CA VAL A 202 8.97 -22.44 8.53
C VAL A 202 9.37 -23.00 7.17
N ASN A 203 10.52 -22.54 6.64
CA ASN A 203 11.06 -23.10 5.43
C ASN A 203 11.70 -24.47 5.74
N TRP A 204 10.93 -25.54 5.56
CA TRP A 204 11.41 -26.91 5.79
C TRP A 204 12.57 -27.31 4.86
N SER A 205 12.83 -26.56 3.79
CA SER A 205 13.97 -26.82 2.90
C SER A 205 15.30 -26.23 3.36
N GLU A 206 15.28 -25.32 4.35
CA GLU A 206 16.46 -24.74 5.00
C GLU A 206 16.82 -25.44 6.32
N ILE A 207 15.98 -26.38 6.77
CA ILE A 207 16.34 -27.28 7.85
C ILE A 207 17.26 -28.35 7.25
N GLU A 208 18.56 -28.06 7.21
CA GLU A 208 19.58 -29.08 7.06
C GLU A 208 19.37 -30.09 8.19
N SER A 209 18.83 -31.26 7.85
CA SER A 209 18.78 -32.38 8.77
C SER A 209 20.19 -32.93 8.91
N ASP A 210 21.01 -32.32 9.76
CA ASP A 210 22.31 -32.84 10.21
C ASP A 210 22.17 -34.07 11.14
N ILE A 211 21.04 -34.78 11.04
CA ILE A 211 20.85 -36.06 11.71
C ILE A 211 21.13 -37.12 10.65
N GLU A 212 22.41 -37.49 10.52
CA GLU A 212 22.74 -38.83 10.06
C GLU A 212 21.96 -39.82 10.94
N ASP A 213 21.05 -40.57 10.30
CA ASP A 213 20.37 -41.71 10.88
C ASP A 213 21.42 -42.67 11.48
N CYS A 214 21.64 -42.57 12.79
CA CYS A 214 22.27 -43.63 13.57
C CYS A 214 21.23 -44.75 13.80
N PHE A 215 20.76 -45.36 12.71
CA PHE A 215 20.05 -46.63 12.76
C PHE A 215 20.72 -47.60 11.79
N PHE A 216 21.14 -48.73 12.39
CA PHE A 216 21.72 -49.98 11.86
C PHE A 216 23.23 -50.16 12.04
#